data_AF-Q5DFS7-F1
#
_entry.id   AF-Q5DFS7-F1
#
_cell.length_a   1.000
_cell.length_b   1.000
_cell.length_c   1.000
_cell.angle_alpha   90.00
_cell.angle_beta   90.00
_cell.angle_gamma   90.00
#
_symmetry.space_group_name_H-M   'P 1'
#
loop_
_entity.id
_entity.type
_entity.pdbx_description
1 polymer ?
#
loop_
_entity_poly.entity_id
_entity_poly.type
_entity_poly.pdbx_seq_one_letter_code
_entity_poly.pdbx_strand_id
1 'polypeptide(L)'
;MACSNRDDNLITPNYGLDTCLGTNKLRITIQIQGLKSSTILEFQKKIFPKLYKKASNGEIVFNLTGDGFLFEFHGKDSLKDQNYRLHVTKLPGVLDNKRSQLIVREDAVEIILLKTDDSSWSSVMHEGLNIIKNENK
;
A
#
# COMPACT_ATOMS: atom_id res chain seq x y z
N MET A 1 -6.62 31.75 -8.17
CA MET A 1 -5.92 30.45 -8.03
C MET A 1 -6.27 29.89 -6.67
N ALA A 2 -7.14 28.90 -6.60
CA ALA A 2 -7.42 28.18 -5.36
C ALA A 2 -6.43 27.04 -5.25
N CYS A 3 -5.46 27.15 -4.33
CA CYS A 3 -4.70 26.00 -3.88
C CYS A 3 -5.68 25.12 -3.09
N SER A 4 -6.23 24.09 -3.74
CA SER A 4 -6.97 23.04 -3.04
C SER A 4 -5.96 22.34 -2.12
N ASN A 5 -6.10 22.55 -0.81
CA ASN A 5 -5.49 21.69 0.20
C ASN A 5 -5.96 20.26 -0.08
N ARG A 6 -5.06 19.43 -0.62
CA ARG A 6 -5.32 18.01 -0.89
C ARG A 6 -5.17 17.13 0.35
N ASP A 7 -4.82 17.72 1.49
CA ASP A 7 -4.53 17.00 2.74
C ASP A 7 -5.76 16.81 3.65
N ASP A 8 -6.91 17.42 3.35
CA ASP A 8 -7.90 17.67 4.40
C ASP A 8 -8.82 16.49 4.76
N ASN A 9 -8.70 15.27 4.19
CA ASN A 9 -9.56 14.13 4.57
C ASN A 9 -8.92 12.74 4.35
N LEU A 10 -7.64 12.56 4.67
CA LEU A 10 -7.02 11.23 4.61
C LEU A 10 -7.38 10.39 5.84
N ILE A 11 -8.19 9.34 5.65
CA ILE A 11 -8.62 8.42 6.71
C ILE A 11 -7.78 7.13 6.71
N THR A 12 -7.60 6.51 7.87
CA THR A 12 -6.97 5.19 7.94
C THR A 12 -7.92 4.14 7.34
N PRO A 13 -7.49 3.39 6.31
CA PRO A 13 -8.37 2.41 5.69
C PRO A 13 -8.56 1.17 6.58
N ASN A 14 -9.61 0.41 6.32
CA ASN A 14 -9.73 -0.95 6.85
C ASN A 14 -8.70 -1.85 6.16
N TYR A 15 -7.93 -2.59 6.95
CA TYR A 15 -6.91 -3.50 6.44
C TYR A 15 -6.94 -4.84 7.18
N GLY A 16 -6.54 -5.90 6.49
CA GLY A 16 -6.28 -7.23 7.04
C GLY A 16 -4.80 -7.59 6.91
N LEU A 17 -4.32 -8.45 7.81
CA LEU A 17 -2.94 -8.96 7.83
C LEU A 17 -2.95 -10.47 7.64
N ASP A 18 -1.98 -10.98 6.89
CA ASP A 18 -1.79 -12.40 6.64
C ASP A 18 -0.30 -12.76 6.45
N THR A 19 0.12 -13.91 6.96
CA THR A 19 1.49 -14.43 6.82
C THR A 19 1.54 -15.79 6.12
N CYS A 20 0.47 -16.22 5.45
CA CYS A 20 0.40 -17.51 4.75
C CYS A 20 1.40 -17.64 3.58
N LEU A 21 2.08 -16.56 3.18
CA LEU A 21 3.03 -16.54 2.07
C LEU A 21 4.46 -16.96 2.43
N GLY A 22 4.76 -17.12 3.72
CA GLY A 22 6.08 -17.49 4.24
C GLY A 22 6.44 -16.73 5.52
N THR A 23 7.40 -17.25 6.28
CA THR A 23 7.79 -16.70 7.60
C THR A 23 8.24 -15.25 7.53
N ASN A 24 8.96 -14.86 6.48
CA ASN A 24 9.46 -13.50 6.26
C ASN A 24 8.56 -12.63 5.37
N LYS A 25 7.33 -13.08 5.09
CA LYS A 25 6.39 -12.34 4.23
C LYS A 25 5.15 -11.92 5.01
N LEU A 26 4.78 -10.65 4.87
CA LEU A 26 3.55 -10.11 5.39
C LEU A 26 2.72 -9.60 4.21
N ARG A 27 1.50 -10.10 4.08
CA ARG A 27 0.47 -9.55 3.21
C ARG A 27 -0.40 -8.61 4.02
N ILE A 28 -0.60 -7.41 3.50
CA ILE A 28 -1.53 -6.41 4.01
C ILE A 28 -2.57 -6.20 2.92
N THR A 29 -3.84 -6.47 3.21
CA THR A 29 -4.94 -6.28 2.26
C THR A 29 -5.76 -5.08 2.69
N ILE A 30 -5.78 -4.05 1.88
CA ILE A 30 -6.53 -2.81 2.10
C ILE A 30 -7.80 -2.87 1.25
N GLN A 31 -8.96 -2.84 1.89
CA GLN A 31 -10.25 -2.91 1.20
C GLN A 31 -10.65 -1.53 0.70
N ILE A 32 -10.93 -1.40 -0.59
CA ILE A 32 -11.37 -0.17 -1.25
C ILE A 32 -12.53 -0.55 -2.18
N GLN A 33 -13.74 -0.58 -1.62
CA GLN A 33 -14.92 -1.02 -2.36
C GLN A 33 -15.17 -0.13 -3.58
N GLY A 34 -15.35 -0.76 -4.74
CA GLY A 34 -15.51 -0.10 -6.03
C GLY A 34 -14.19 0.26 -6.71
N LEU A 35 -13.03 -0.13 -6.16
CA LEU A 35 -11.73 0.04 -6.82
C LEU A 35 -11.69 -0.80 -8.09
N LYS A 36 -11.38 -0.15 -9.20
CA LYS A 36 -11.21 -0.80 -10.49
C LYS A 36 -9.74 -0.87 -10.86
N SER A 37 -9.34 -2.00 -11.44
CA SER A 37 -7.99 -2.19 -11.95
C SER A 37 -7.95 -2.18 -13.48
N SER A 38 -6.96 -1.50 -14.04
CA SER A 38 -6.63 -1.58 -15.47
C SER A 38 -5.24 -2.17 -15.63
N THR A 39 -5.09 -3.07 -16.61
CA THR A 39 -3.79 -3.60 -16.99
C THR A 39 -3.05 -2.55 -17.82
N ILE A 40 -1.86 -2.18 -17.38
CA ILE A 40 -0.95 -1.27 -18.09
C ILE A 40 0.21 -2.08 -18.64
N LEU A 41 0.56 -1.78 -19.89
CA LEU A 41 1.76 -2.26 -20.55
C LEU A 41 2.80 -1.14 -20.53
N GLU A 42 3.85 -1.28 -19.73
CA GLU A 42 4.92 -0.30 -19.63
C GLU A 42 6.15 -0.77 -20.42
N PHE A 43 6.49 0.01 -21.44
CA PHE A 43 7.69 -0.16 -22.25
C PHE A 43 8.82 0.66 -21.61
N GLN A 44 9.49 0.09 -20.60
CA GLN A 44 10.78 0.62 -20.18
C GLN A 44 11.85 0.23 -21.22
N LYS A 45 13.03 0.88 -21.22
CA LYS A 45 14.18 0.62 -22.12
C LYS A 45 14.73 -0.83 -22.11
N LYS A 46 14.02 -1.79 -21.50
CA LYS A 46 14.33 -3.22 -21.45
C LYS A 46 13.62 -3.97 -22.58
N ILE A 47 14.17 -5.11 -22.94
CA ILE A 47 13.73 -5.94 -24.08
C ILE A 47 12.31 -6.50 -23.88
N PHE A 48 11.84 -6.65 -22.64
CA PHE A 48 10.51 -7.19 -22.33
C PHE A 48 9.63 -6.14 -21.65
N PRO A 49 8.42 -5.85 -22.21
CA PRO A 49 7.50 -4.92 -21.61
C PRO A 49 6.94 -5.49 -20.30
N LYS A 50 6.74 -4.61 -19.31
CA LYS A 50 6.20 -4.99 -18.01
C LYS A 50 4.69 -4.81 -18.02
N LEU A 51 3.94 -5.90 -17.78
CA LEU A 51 2.51 -5.82 -17.49
C LEU A 51 2.29 -5.68 -16.00
N TYR A 52 1.46 -4.73 -15.59
CA TYR A 52 1.00 -4.63 -14.20
C TYR A 52 -0.39 -3.99 -14.13
N LYS A 53 -1.08 -4.21 -13.01
CA LYS A 53 -2.37 -3.58 -12.72
C LYS A 53 -2.18 -2.24 -12.02
N LYS A 54 -2.93 -1.23 -12.45
CA LYS A 54 -3.03 0.08 -11.80
C LYS A 54 -4.48 0.39 -11.48
N ALA A 55 -4.71 1.16 -10.42
CA ALA A 55 -6.02 1.72 -10.13
C ALA A 55 -6.48 2.62 -11.30
N SER A 56 -7.69 2.42 -11.80
CA SER A 56 -8.24 3.22 -12.90
C SER A 56 -9.11 4.38 -12.42
N ASN A 57 -9.74 4.23 -11.26
CA ASN A 57 -10.56 5.25 -10.59
C ASN A 57 -9.91 5.76 -9.28
N GLY A 58 -8.57 5.86 -9.27
CA GLY A 58 -7.82 6.43 -8.15
C GLY A 58 -6.32 6.54 -8.44
N GLU A 59 -5.63 7.29 -7.60
CA GLU A 59 -4.17 7.39 -7.57
C GLU A 59 -3.63 6.72 -6.31
N ILE A 60 -2.54 5.95 -6.46
CA ILE A 60 -1.88 5.29 -5.34
C ILE A 60 -0.47 5.85 -5.21
N VAL A 61 -0.12 6.28 -4.00
CA VAL A 61 1.26 6.57 -3.61
C VAL A 61 1.73 5.43 -2.72
N PHE A 62 2.87 4.83 -3.05
CA PHE A 62 3.47 3.77 -2.25
C PHE A 62 4.97 3.93 -2.17
N ASN A 63 5.46 4.17 -0.95
CA ASN A 63 6.86 4.36 -0.65
C ASN A 63 7.27 3.41 0.47
N LEU A 64 8.41 2.74 0.31
CA LEU A 64 9.01 1.88 1.32
C LEU A 64 10.15 2.62 2.02
N THR A 65 10.22 2.50 3.34
CA THR A 65 11.38 2.88 4.15
C THR A 65 12.07 1.62 4.69
N GLY A 66 13.20 1.75 5.38
CA GLY A 66 13.94 0.57 5.87
C GLY A 66 13.13 -0.31 6.83
N ASP A 67 12.24 0.30 7.63
CA ASP A 67 11.45 -0.33 8.69
C ASP A 67 9.96 0.08 8.61
N GLY A 68 9.46 0.46 7.44
CA GLY A 68 8.14 1.06 7.33
C GLY A 68 7.69 1.27 5.88
N PHE A 69 6.48 1.80 5.75
CA PHE A 69 5.95 2.19 4.45
C PHE A 69 4.90 3.28 4.58
N LEU A 70 4.73 4.04 3.50
CA LEU A 70 3.62 4.94 3.29
C LEU A 70 2.78 4.38 2.14
N PHE A 71 1.50 4.17 2.40
CA PHE A 71 0.48 3.96 1.39
C PHE A 71 -0.53 5.12 1.45
N GLU A 72 -0.85 5.67 0.30
CA GLU A 72 -1.98 6.58 0.14
C GLU A 72 -2.80 6.18 -1.08
N PHE A 73 -4.11 6.31 -0.95
CA PHE A 73 -5.05 6.22 -2.05
C PHE A 73 -5.83 7.53 -2.14
N HIS A 74 -5.83 8.14 -3.31
CA HIS A 74 -6.58 9.34 -3.63
C HIS A 74 -7.63 8.98 -4.67
N GLY A 75 -8.88 8.88 -4.24
CA GLY A 75 -9.95 8.38 -5.10
C GLY A 75 -10.28 9.34 -6.24
N LYS A 76 -10.76 8.78 -7.35
CA LYS A 76 -11.23 9.52 -8.54
C LYS A 76 -12.57 9.00 -8.99
N ASP A 77 -13.28 9.77 -9.81
CA ASP A 77 -14.56 9.40 -10.40
C ASP A 77 -15.56 8.92 -9.33
N SER A 78 -15.96 7.64 -9.39
CA SER A 78 -16.87 7.01 -8.42
C SER A 78 -16.31 6.92 -7.00
N LEU A 79 -15.01 7.12 -6.81
CA LEU A 79 -14.32 7.07 -5.52
C LEU A 79 -13.78 8.44 -5.08
N LYS A 80 -14.13 9.56 -5.74
CA LYS A 80 -13.53 10.90 -5.50
C LYS A 80 -13.50 11.36 -4.02
N ASP A 81 -14.42 10.87 -3.19
CA ASP A 81 -14.55 11.25 -1.78
C ASP A 81 -13.90 10.20 -0.84
N GLN A 82 -13.24 9.18 -1.39
CA GLN A 82 -12.54 8.13 -0.65
C GLN A 82 -11.04 8.35 -0.74
N ASN A 83 -10.46 8.94 0.32
CA ASN A 83 -9.02 9.18 0.43
C ASN A 83 -8.47 8.45 1.65
N TYR A 84 -7.52 7.55 1.44
CA TYR A 84 -6.98 6.69 2.49
C TYR A 84 -5.49 6.95 2.68
N ARG A 85 -5.01 6.90 3.93
CA ARG A 85 -3.59 6.89 4.27
C ARG A 85 -3.31 5.79 5.29
N LEU A 86 -2.29 4.98 4.99
CA LEU A 86 -1.71 4.02 5.93
C LEU A 86 -0.21 4.28 5.98
N HIS A 87 0.22 5.03 7.00
CA HIS A 87 1.62 5.34 7.25
C HIS A 87 2.11 4.50 8.43
N VAL A 88 3.00 3.56 8.17
CA VAL A 88 3.49 2.59 9.15
C VAL A 88 4.98 2.76 9.35
N THR A 89 5.40 2.76 10.61
CA THR A 89 6.82 2.80 11.00
C THR A 89 7.14 1.69 12.00
N LYS A 90 8.42 1.49 12.31
CA LYS A 90 8.88 0.54 13.33
C LYS A 90 8.42 -0.90 13.08
N LEU A 91 8.36 -1.32 11.82
CA LEU A 91 8.17 -2.73 11.48
C LEU A 91 9.39 -3.54 11.96
N PRO A 92 9.18 -4.79 12.43
CA PRO A 92 10.27 -5.63 12.88
C PRO A 92 11.14 -6.09 11.71
N GLY A 93 12.42 -5.73 11.75
CA GLY A 93 13.40 -6.13 10.74
C GLY A 93 13.45 -5.18 9.54
N VAL A 94 14.44 -5.43 8.66
CA VAL A 94 14.69 -4.58 7.49
C VAL A 94 13.88 -5.08 6.30
N LEU A 95 13.17 -4.18 5.63
CA LEU A 95 12.40 -4.48 4.43
C LEU A 95 13.30 -4.64 3.20
N ASP A 96 13.00 -5.65 2.38
CA ASP A 96 13.54 -5.77 1.05
C ASP A 96 12.72 -4.92 0.07
N ASN A 97 13.19 -3.70 -0.19
CA ASN A 97 12.50 -2.75 -1.06
C ASN A 97 12.42 -3.19 -2.53
N LYS A 98 13.28 -4.10 -2.98
CA LYS A 98 13.27 -4.57 -4.37
C LYS A 98 12.24 -5.67 -4.59
N ARG A 99 12.01 -6.51 -3.59
CA ARG A 99 11.06 -7.64 -3.67
C ARG A 99 9.70 -7.34 -3.07
N SER A 100 9.61 -6.37 -2.15
CA SER A 100 8.32 -5.89 -1.63
C SER A 100 7.55 -5.17 -2.74
N GLN A 101 6.23 -5.37 -2.78
CA GLN A 101 5.42 -4.92 -3.91
C GLN A 101 4.01 -4.54 -3.49
N LEU A 102 3.40 -3.67 -4.30
CA LEU A 102 1.99 -3.31 -4.24
C LEU A 102 1.28 -3.90 -5.46
N ILE A 103 0.15 -4.55 -5.23
CA ILE A 103 -0.68 -5.21 -6.24
C ILE A 103 -2.09 -4.62 -6.15
N VAL A 104 -2.57 -4.08 -7.26
CA VAL A 104 -3.96 -3.58 -7.37
C VAL A 104 -4.85 -4.73 -7.83
N ARG A 105 -5.95 -4.96 -7.10
CA ARG A 105 -7.03 -5.88 -7.47
C ARG A 105 -8.34 -5.10 -7.64
N GLU A 106 -9.37 -5.78 -8.12
CA GLU A 106 -10.73 -5.26 -7.98
C GLU A 106 -11.06 -5.21 -6.48
N ASP A 107 -11.68 -4.12 -6.04
CA ASP A 107 -12.12 -3.86 -4.66
C ASP A 107 -11.03 -3.83 -3.57
N ALA A 108 -9.75 -4.04 -3.91
CA ALA A 108 -8.69 -4.09 -2.91
C ALA A 108 -7.30 -3.76 -3.45
N VAL A 109 -6.42 -3.35 -2.53
CA VAL A 109 -4.98 -3.27 -2.75
C VAL A 109 -4.28 -4.25 -1.82
N GLU A 110 -3.34 -5.03 -2.35
CA GLU A 110 -2.46 -5.89 -1.56
C GLU A 110 -1.06 -5.29 -1.53
N ILE A 111 -0.52 -5.12 -0.33
CA ILE A 111 0.89 -4.81 -0.10
C ILE A 111 1.54 -6.10 0.40
N ILE A 112 2.59 -6.56 -0.28
CA ILE A 112 3.38 -7.70 0.14
C ILE A 112 4.74 -7.17 0.57
N LEU A 113 5.00 -7.23 1.87
CA LEU A 113 6.27 -6.85 2.48
C LEU A 113 7.12 -8.10 2.69
N LEU A 114 8.39 -8.02 2.31
CA LEU A 114 9.38 -9.05 2.55
C LEU A 114 10.48 -8.49 3.44
N LYS A 115 10.91 -9.25 4.45
CA LYS A 115 12.15 -8.95 5.15
C LYS A 115 13.36 -9.39 4.33
N THR A 116 14.50 -8.78 4.60
CA THR A 116 15.80 -9.24 4.07
C THR A 116 16.30 -10.51 4.75
N ASP A 117 15.83 -10.78 5.97
CA ASP A 117 16.11 -12.00 6.72
C ASP A 117 14.90 -12.96 6.72
N ASP A 118 15.04 -14.10 7.41
CA ASP A 118 14.00 -15.12 7.56
C ASP A 118 13.19 -14.97 8.87
N SER A 119 13.29 -13.83 9.55
CA SER A 119 12.62 -13.59 10.83
C SER A 119 11.10 -13.48 10.68
N SER A 120 10.37 -13.93 11.70
CA SER A 120 8.91 -13.98 11.71
C SER A 120 8.25 -12.60 11.83
N TRP A 121 7.03 -12.48 11.31
CA TRP A 121 6.12 -11.33 11.48
C TRP A 121 5.16 -11.48 12.66
N SER A 122 5.32 -12.49 13.52
CA SER A 122 4.39 -12.80 14.60
C SER A 122 4.06 -11.61 15.51
N SER A 123 5.03 -10.76 15.86
CA SER A 123 4.76 -9.57 16.68
C SER A 123 3.75 -8.63 16.02
N VAL A 124 3.86 -8.39 14.72
CA VAL A 124 2.89 -7.57 13.97
C VAL A 124 1.52 -8.24 13.91
N MET A 125 1.47 -9.57 13.86
CA MET A 125 0.20 -10.31 13.87
C MET A 125 -0.51 -10.23 15.22
N HIS A 126 0.23 -10.11 16.33
CA HIS A 126 -0.33 -9.98 17.67
C HIS A 126 -0.64 -8.53 18.06
N GLU A 127 0.24 -7.59 17.71
CA GLU A 127 0.18 -6.19 18.15
C GLU A 127 -0.50 -5.27 17.13
N GLY A 128 -0.57 -5.67 15.87
CA GLY A 128 -1.02 -4.83 14.76
C GLY A 128 0.08 -3.94 14.18
N LEU A 129 -0.29 -3.07 13.23
CA LEU A 129 0.63 -2.11 12.62
C LEU A 129 0.76 -0.86 13.50
N ASN A 130 1.99 -0.34 13.64
CA ASN A 130 2.22 0.95 14.27
C ASN A 130 1.94 2.09 13.28
N ILE A 131 0.71 2.57 13.31
CA ILE A 131 0.20 3.58 12.36
C ILE A 131 0.41 4.98 12.93
N ILE A 132 1.09 5.83 12.16
CA ILE A 132 1.20 7.26 12.46
C ILE A 132 -0.15 7.91 12.15
N LYS A 133 -0.83 8.43 13.17
CA LYS A 133 -2.06 9.20 13.00
C LYS A 133 -1.72 10.57 12.42
N ASN A 134 -2.53 11.05 11.48
CA ASN A 134 -2.49 12.44 11.08
C ASN A 134 -2.93 13.27 12.30
N GLU A 135 -2.01 14.01 12.91
CA GLU A 135 -2.37 15.10 13.82
C GLU A 135 -2.96 16.20 12.95
N ASN A 136 -4.28 16.35 12.98
CA ASN A 136 -4.94 17.54 12.43
C ASN A 136 -4.36 18.74 13.18
N LYS A 137 -3.62 19.61 12.48
CA LYS A 137 -3.24 20.93 12.98
C LYS A 137 -4.26 21.96 12.54
#